data_AF-A0A0C4EMQ9-F1
#
_entry.id   AF-A0A0C4EMQ9-F1
#
_cell.length_a   1.000
_cell.length_b   1.000
_cell.length_c   1.000
_cell.angle_alpha   90.00
_cell.angle_beta   90.00
_cell.angle_gamma   90.00
#
_symmetry.space_group_name_H-M   'P 1'
#
loop_
_entity.id
_entity.type
_entity.pdbx_description
1 polymer ?
#
loop_
_entity_poly.entity_id
_entity_poly.type
_entity_poly.pdbx_seq_one_letter_code
_entity_poly.pdbx_strand_id
1 'polypeptide(L)'
;MELGKIADFTANGTNPLNPTKKQEFYLKGYAWNTLKSYNTAVKKLKKSLAQKHPEGFELPLTDDDIETFCCWAGRDDDNLEGHEVASTTLVKYLSGLKAWHLYHKKPYPRQWEDRIDIFLKASAKADAATPKKEKKEAVHLRHLFFLAEQLIEGTAEERAVLDLALVAFWGMARLAELTYESKEGPLDKSMKLLTSNVSTADPNQTVLTLRSAKTRTPKPDASSEDFYPVQDMGTRGFS
;
A
#
# COMPACT_ATOMS: atom_id res chain seq x y z
N MET A 1 -16.95 0.93 -3.51
CA MET A 1 -15.86 -0.05 -3.67
C MET A 1 -16.14 -0.84 -4.92
N GLU A 2 -15.25 -0.84 -5.91
CA GLU A 2 -15.44 -1.54 -7.18
C GLU A 2 -14.93 -2.98 -7.07
N LEU A 3 -15.77 -3.92 -6.65
CA LEU A 3 -15.36 -5.30 -6.36
C LEU A 3 -14.73 -6.02 -7.57
N GLY A 4 -15.07 -5.64 -8.81
CA GLY A 4 -14.43 -6.16 -10.02
C GLY A 4 -12.92 -5.92 -10.08
N LYS A 5 -12.40 -4.87 -9.41
CA LYS A 5 -10.95 -4.60 -9.33
C LYS A 5 -10.19 -5.55 -8.39
N ILE A 6 -10.90 -6.37 -7.62
CA ILE A 6 -10.34 -7.35 -6.67
C ILE A 6 -10.86 -8.77 -6.90
N ALA A 7 -11.28 -9.08 -8.13
CA ALA A 7 -11.91 -10.36 -8.47
C ALA A 7 -11.03 -11.59 -8.20
N ASP A 8 -9.70 -11.47 -8.33
CA ASP A 8 -8.79 -12.58 -8.01
C ASP A 8 -8.79 -12.88 -6.51
N PHE A 9 -8.81 -11.84 -5.67
CA PHE A 9 -8.87 -11.99 -4.22
C PHE A 9 -10.21 -12.56 -3.76
N THR A 10 -11.32 -12.23 -4.42
CA THR A 10 -12.64 -12.75 -4.03
C THR A 10 -12.91 -14.16 -4.54
N ALA A 11 -12.18 -14.63 -5.54
CA ALA A 11 -12.23 -16.00 -6.05
C ALA A 11 -11.71 -17.04 -5.03
N ASN A 12 -12.29 -18.23 -5.00
CA ASN A 12 -11.76 -19.37 -4.26
C ASN A 12 -10.80 -20.15 -5.17
N GLY A 13 -9.49 -19.97 -4.98
CA GLY A 13 -8.53 -20.48 -5.95
C GLY A 13 -8.72 -19.82 -7.32
N THR A 14 -8.82 -20.63 -8.38
CA THR A 14 -9.12 -20.16 -9.74
C THR A 14 -10.62 -19.94 -9.99
N ASN A 15 -11.49 -20.36 -9.08
CA ASN A 15 -12.94 -20.32 -9.27
C ASN A 15 -13.53 -18.96 -8.89
N PRO A 16 -14.08 -18.19 -9.86
CA PRO A 16 -14.67 -16.88 -9.58
C PRO A 16 -15.84 -16.98 -8.61
N LEU A 17 -15.87 -16.09 -7.61
CA LEU A 17 -16.97 -16.01 -6.65
C LEU A 17 -17.39 -14.56 -6.45
N ASN A 18 -18.70 -14.36 -6.33
CA ASN A 18 -19.29 -13.09 -5.95
C ASN A 18 -19.32 -12.99 -4.41
N PRO A 19 -18.78 -11.91 -3.81
CA PRO A 19 -18.84 -11.71 -2.37
C PRO A 19 -20.28 -11.68 -1.84
N THR A 20 -20.50 -12.30 -0.69
CA THR A 20 -21.73 -12.12 0.09
C THR A 20 -21.73 -10.77 0.81
N LYS A 21 -22.90 -10.27 1.26
CA LYS A 21 -22.98 -9.02 2.06
C LYS A 21 -22.07 -9.01 3.30
N LYS A 22 -21.88 -10.17 3.94
CA LYS A 22 -20.98 -10.32 5.10
C LYS A 22 -19.51 -10.18 4.68
N GLN A 23 -19.13 -10.75 3.55
CA GLN A 23 -17.80 -10.63 2.97
C GLN A 23 -17.52 -9.20 2.47
N GLU A 24 -18.50 -8.54 1.85
CA GLU A 24 -18.38 -7.13 1.50
C GLU A 24 -18.14 -6.25 2.72
N PHE A 25 -18.84 -6.52 3.83
CA PHE A 25 -18.60 -5.82 5.09
C PHE A 25 -17.20 -6.11 5.64
N TYR A 26 -16.75 -7.36 5.60
CA TYR A 26 -15.39 -7.75 6.00
C TYR A 26 -14.31 -7.00 5.18
N LEU A 27 -14.51 -6.86 3.87
CA LEU A 27 -13.57 -6.15 2.97
C LEU A 27 -13.43 -4.66 3.33
N LYS A 28 -14.46 -4.03 3.91
CA LYS A 28 -14.37 -2.65 4.41
C LYS A 28 -13.37 -2.47 5.56
N GLY A 29 -12.94 -3.55 6.21
CA GLY A 29 -11.89 -3.51 7.23
C GLY A 29 -10.49 -3.22 6.68
N TYR A 30 -10.29 -3.29 5.37
CA TYR A 30 -9.01 -3.03 4.71
C TYR A 30 -9.00 -1.71 3.96
N ALA A 31 -7.84 -1.05 3.93
CA ALA A 31 -7.61 0.05 3.01
C ALA A 31 -7.71 -0.43 1.54
N TRP A 32 -8.30 0.39 0.67
CA TRP A 32 -8.56 -0.01 -0.73
C TRP A 32 -7.29 -0.36 -1.51
N ASN A 33 -6.19 0.35 -1.27
CA ASN A 33 -4.89 0.07 -1.87
C ASN A 33 -4.29 -1.27 -1.38
N THR A 34 -4.55 -1.65 -0.14
CA THR A 34 -4.14 -2.95 0.42
C THR A 34 -4.87 -4.08 -0.30
N LEU A 35 -6.19 -3.97 -0.48
CA LEU A 35 -6.96 -4.98 -1.23
C LEU A 35 -6.49 -5.11 -2.68
N LYS A 36 -6.21 -3.98 -3.36
CA LYS A 36 -5.62 -4.00 -4.71
C LYS A 36 -4.27 -4.72 -4.72
N SER A 37 -3.40 -4.47 -3.74
CA SER A 37 -2.11 -5.17 -3.61
C SER A 37 -2.26 -6.67 -3.33
N TYR A 38 -3.22 -7.06 -2.49
CA TYR A 38 -3.49 -8.47 -2.20
C TYR A 38 -4.07 -9.19 -3.41
N ASN A 39 -4.95 -8.53 -4.18
CA ASN A 39 -5.42 -9.06 -5.45
C ASN A 39 -4.26 -9.32 -6.43
N THR A 40 -3.30 -8.38 -6.53
CA THR A 40 -2.10 -8.59 -7.34
C THR A 40 -1.27 -9.79 -6.87
N ALA A 41 -1.16 -10.01 -5.56
CA ALA A 41 -0.48 -11.19 -5.00
C ALA A 41 -1.15 -12.49 -5.45
N VAL A 42 -2.48 -12.58 -5.30
CA VAL A 42 -3.26 -13.75 -5.72
C VAL A 42 -3.16 -13.98 -7.23
N LYS A 43 -3.21 -12.91 -8.04
CA LYS A 43 -3.02 -13.01 -9.49
C LYS A 43 -1.65 -13.56 -9.87
N LYS A 44 -0.57 -13.14 -9.19
CA LYS A 44 0.78 -13.66 -9.44
C LYS A 44 0.90 -15.13 -9.00
N LEU A 45 0.31 -15.50 -7.87
CA LEU A 45 0.24 -16.89 -7.42
C LEU A 45 -0.47 -17.78 -8.45
N LYS A 46 -1.64 -17.38 -8.95
CA LYS A 46 -2.35 -18.15 -9.98
C LYS A 46 -1.48 -18.40 -11.22
N LYS A 47 -0.68 -17.40 -11.61
CA LYS A 47 0.27 -17.53 -12.72
C LYS A 47 1.41 -18.51 -12.41
N SER A 48 2.01 -18.43 -11.23
CA SER A 48 3.09 -19.35 -10.83
C SER A 48 2.62 -20.80 -10.77
N LEU A 49 1.33 -21.01 -10.44
CA LEU A 49 0.73 -22.31 -10.28
C LEU A 49 0.06 -22.85 -11.55
N ALA A 50 0.04 -22.11 -12.65
CA ALA A 50 -0.68 -22.49 -13.86
C ALA A 50 -0.19 -23.81 -14.49
N GLN A 51 1.11 -24.09 -14.41
CA GLN A 51 1.67 -25.36 -14.89
C GLN A 51 1.35 -26.53 -13.96
N LYS A 52 1.35 -26.29 -12.65
CA LYS A 52 1.09 -27.32 -11.64
C LYS A 52 -0.40 -27.70 -11.59
N HIS A 53 -1.27 -26.72 -11.78
CA HIS A 53 -2.73 -26.86 -11.71
C HIS A 53 -3.38 -26.38 -13.02
N PRO A 54 -3.25 -27.14 -14.12
CA PRO A 54 -3.74 -26.71 -15.45
C PRO A 54 -5.26 -26.59 -15.50
N GLU A 55 -5.97 -27.43 -14.73
CA GLU A 55 -7.44 -27.40 -14.58
C GLU A 55 -7.90 -26.42 -13.49
N GLY A 56 -6.96 -25.67 -12.89
CA GLY A 56 -7.23 -24.80 -11.76
C GLY A 56 -7.16 -25.52 -10.41
N PHE A 57 -7.39 -24.75 -9.35
CA PHE A 57 -7.30 -25.21 -7.97
C PHE A 57 -8.26 -24.43 -7.06
N GLU A 58 -8.50 -24.95 -5.86
CA GLU A 58 -9.25 -24.28 -4.79
C GLU A 58 -8.41 -24.16 -3.52
N LEU A 59 -8.84 -23.33 -2.57
CA LEU A 59 -8.22 -23.24 -1.25
C LEU A 59 -8.61 -24.43 -0.35
N PRO A 60 -7.70 -24.89 0.55
CA PRO A 60 -6.45 -24.25 0.95
C PRO A 60 -5.27 -24.52 0.02
N LEU A 61 -4.30 -23.59 -0.02
CA LEU A 61 -3.00 -23.86 -0.64
C LEU A 61 -2.21 -24.87 0.20
N THR A 62 -1.43 -25.69 -0.49
CA THR A 62 -0.45 -26.59 0.12
C THR A 62 0.85 -25.85 0.44
N ASP A 63 1.70 -26.43 1.29
CA ASP A 63 3.05 -25.90 1.54
C ASP A 63 3.84 -25.77 0.23
N ASP A 64 3.76 -26.79 -0.63
CA ASP A 64 4.44 -26.84 -1.93
C ASP A 64 3.96 -25.75 -2.90
N ASP A 65 2.67 -25.36 -2.85
CA ASP A 65 2.16 -24.23 -3.64
C ASP A 65 2.79 -22.90 -3.22
N ILE A 66 3.01 -22.70 -1.92
CA ILE A 66 3.67 -21.50 -1.39
C ILE A 66 5.16 -21.51 -1.73
N GLU A 67 5.84 -22.65 -1.63
CA GLU A 67 7.25 -22.78 -2.02
C GLU A 67 7.44 -22.49 -3.51
N THR A 68 6.62 -23.12 -4.37
CA THR A 68 6.59 -22.88 -5.82
C THR A 68 6.43 -21.39 -6.10
N PHE A 69 5.52 -20.72 -5.40
CA PHE A 69 5.33 -19.29 -5.55
C PHE A 69 6.54 -18.46 -5.08
N CYS A 70 7.19 -18.83 -3.98
CA CYS A 70 8.36 -18.12 -3.48
C CYS A 70 9.55 -18.24 -4.45
N CYS A 71 9.78 -19.43 -5.01
CA CYS A 71 10.82 -19.66 -6.02
C CYS A 71 10.51 -18.90 -7.32
N TRP A 72 9.25 -18.93 -7.77
CA TRP A 72 8.84 -18.24 -9.00
C TRP A 72 8.85 -16.72 -8.84
N ALA A 73 8.26 -16.17 -7.78
CA ALA A 73 8.14 -14.73 -7.63
C ALA A 73 9.39 -14.06 -7.05
N GLY A 74 10.22 -14.80 -6.30
CA GLY A 74 11.44 -14.27 -5.70
C GLY A 74 12.48 -13.95 -6.77
N ARG A 75 13.22 -12.87 -6.58
CA ARG A 75 14.40 -12.63 -7.41
C ARG A 75 15.45 -13.71 -7.19
N ASP A 76 15.95 -14.24 -8.30
CA ASP A 76 17.07 -15.15 -8.40
C ASP A 76 18.06 -14.58 -9.44
N ASP A 77 19.36 -14.82 -9.26
CA ASP A 77 20.41 -14.28 -10.13
C ASP A 77 20.41 -14.96 -11.51
N ASP A 78 19.84 -16.17 -11.59
CA ASP A 78 19.80 -17.01 -12.79
C ASP A 78 18.51 -16.88 -13.62
N ASN A 79 17.51 -16.13 -13.14
CA ASN A 79 16.20 -16.02 -13.77
C ASN A 79 15.98 -14.66 -14.45
N LEU A 80 15.68 -14.67 -15.75
CA LEU A 80 15.57 -13.48 -16.61
C LEU A 80 14.14 -13.21 -17.09
N GLU A 81 13.15 -13.88 -16.49
CA GLU A 81 11.79 -13.91 -17.01
C GLU A 81 10.97 -12.65 -16.62
N GLY A 82 11.54 -11.73 -15.84
CA GLY A 82 11.02 -10.39 -15.58
C GLY A 82 9.77 -10.33 -14.70
N HIS A 83 9.34 -11.47 -14.16
CA HIS A 83 8.21 -11.58 -13.25
C HIS A 83 8.63 -11.51 -11.77
N GLU A 84 9.93 -11.55 -11.51
CA GLU A 84 10.55 -11.55 -10.20
C GLU A 84 10.29 -10.22 -9.48
N VAL A 85 10.17 -10.28 -8.16
CA VAL A 85 9.99 -9.12 -7.31
C VAL A 85 11.03 -9.11 -6.20
N ALA A 86 11.29 -7.92 -5.65
CA ALA A 86 12.13 -7.81 -4.48
C ALA A 86 11.55 -8.61 -3.31
N SER A 87 12.40 -9.16 -2.46
CA SER A 87 12.04 -9.91 -1.25
C SER A 87 11.05 -9.14 -0.37
N THR A 88 11.25 -7.83 -0.22
CA THR A 88 10.29 -6.95 0.50
C THR A 88 8.89 -6.89 -0.11
N THR A 89 8.77 -7.10 -1.43
CA THR A 89 7.49 -7.20 -2.14
C THR A 89 6.91 -8.60 -2.00
N LEU A 90 7.74 -9.65 -2.05
CA LEU A 90 7.33 -11.02 -1.81
C LEU A 90 6.72 -11.21 -0.42
N VAL A 91 7.30 -10.61 0.63
CA VAL A 91 6.72 -10.57 1.99
C VAL A 91 5.30 -9.98 2.01
N LYS A 92 5.08 -8.89 1.25
CA LYS A 92 3.75 -8.27 1.13
C LYS A 92 2.77 -9.18 0.39
N TYR A 93 3.24 -9.90 -0.62
CA TYR A 93 2.42 -10.88 -1.32
C TYR A 93 2.02 -12.03 -0.41
N LEU A 94 2.95 -12.61 0.34
CA LEU A 94 2.65 -13.65 1.33
C LEU A 94 1.64 -13.18 2.37
N SER A 95 1.75 -11.93 2.85
CA SER A 95 0.75 -11.32 3.73
C SER A 95 -0.64 -11.26 3.07
N GLY A 96 -0.69 -10.93 1.78
CA GLY A 96 -1.92 -10.97 0.99
C GLY A 96 -2.50 -12.37 0.81
N LEU A 97 -1.65 -13.39 0.63
CA LEU A 97 -2.08 -14.79 0.55
C LEU A 97 -2.63 -15.30 1.89
N LYS A 98 -2.03 -14.91 3.02
CA LYS A 98 -2.57 -15.16 4.36
C LYS A 98 -3.94 -14.52 4.54
N ALA A 99 -4.10 -13.25 4.11
CA ALA A 99 -5.38 -12.56 4.15
C ALA A 99 -6.44 -13.20 3.23
N TRP A 100 -6.03 -13.75 2.09
CA TRP A 100 -6.90 -14.46 1.15
C TRP A 100 -7.48 -15.74 1.76
N HIS A 101 -6.65 -16.53 2.43
CA HIS A 101 -7.10 -17.70 3.21
C HIS A 101 -8.06 -17.31 4.32
N LEU A 102 -7.74 -16.23 5.06
CA LEU A 102 -8.61 -15.73 6.13
C LEU A 102 -9.98 -15.29 5.60
N TYR A 103 -10.02 -14.57 4.49
CA TYR A 103 -11.26 -14.14 3.83
C TYR A 103 -12.16 -15.33 3.45
N HIS A 104 -11.56 -16.42 2.96
CA HIS A 104 -12.27 -17.65 2.60
C HIS A 104 -12.47 -18.62 3.76
N LYS A 105 -12.00 -18.28 4.97
CA LYS A 105 -12.04 -19.13 6.16
C LYS A 105 -11.37 -20.49 5.94
N LYS A 106 -10.28 -20.50 5.19
CA LYS A 106 -9.45 -21.68 4.89
C LYS A 106 -8.15 -21.60 5.70
N PRO A 107 -7.60 -22.73 6.17
CA PRO A 107 -6.33 -22.72 6.90
C PRO A 107 -5.18 -22.31 5.97
N TYR A 108 -4.33 -21.39 6.41
CA TYR A 108 -3.07 -21.09 5.73
C TYR A 108 -1.99 -22.06 6.24
N PRO A 109 -1.15 -22.64 5.37
CA PRO A 109 0.00 -23.46 5.78
C PRO A 109 0.97 -22.68 6.66
N ARG A 110 0.96 -22.94 7.98
CA ARG A 110 1.83 -22.25 8.96
C ARG A 110 2.99 -23.09 9.48
N GLN A 111 2.98 -24.39 9.22
CA GLN A 111 3.95 -25.31 9.81
C GLN A 111 5.38 -25.07 9.28
N TRP A 112 5.52 -24.34 8.17
CA TRP A 112 6.77 -24.16 7.44
C TRP A 112 7.15 -22.68 7.25
N GLU A 113 6.68 -21.79 8.13
CA GLU A 113 7.03 -20.35 8.07
C GLU A 113 8.55 -20.14 8.14
N ASP A 114 9.28 -20.93 8.94
CA ASP A 114 10.74 -20.87 9.01
C ASP A 114 11.42 -21.21 7.67
N ARG A 115 10.82 -22.12 6.88
CA ARG A 115 11.34 -22.47 5.55
C ARG A 115 11.06 -21.37 4.53
N ILE A 116 9.87 -20.76 4.59
CA ILE A 116 9.53 -19.58 3.78
C ILE A 116 10.52 -18.44 4.05
N ASP A 117 10.93 -18.25 5.31
CA ASP A 117 11.96 -17.27 5.67
C ASP A 117 13.32 -17.54 5.02
N ILE A 118 13.69 -18.81 4.79
CA ILE A 118 14.90 -19.15 4.03
C ILE A 118 14.79 -18.72 2.57
N PHE A 119 13.65 -18.95 1.91
CA PHE A 119 13.41 -18.47 0.54
C PHE A 119 13.46 -16.94 0.46
N LEU A 120 12.87 -16.25 1.44
CA LEU A 120 12.90 -14.79 1.52
C LEU A 120 14.33 -14.24 1.69
N LYS A 121 15.16 -14.91 2.50
CA LYS A 121 16.58 -14.57 2.68
C LYS A 121 17.38 -14.80 1.40
N ALA A 122 17.14 -15.90 0.69
CA ALA A 122 17.77 -16.17 -0.60
C ALA A 122 17.44 -15.05 -1.61
N SER A 123 16.16 -14.69 -1.75
CA SER A 123 15.75 -13.60 -2.62
C SER A 123 16.32 -12.23 -2.19
N ALA A 124 16.43 -11.98 -0.88
CA ALA A 124 17.04 -10.74 -0.37
C ALA A 124 18.54 -10.64 -0.68
N LYS A 125 19.25 -11.77 -0.77
CA LYS A 125 20.65 -11.81 -1.19
C LYS A 125 20.80 -11.42 -2.66
N ALA A 126 19.96 -11.96 -3.55
CA ALA A 126 19.91 -11.58 -4.97
C ALA A 126 19.54 -10.11 -5.16
N ASP A 127 18.58 -9.60 -4.36
CA ASP A 127 18.24 -8.18 -4.33
C ASP A 127 19.44 -7.27 -4.00
N ALA A 128 20.29 -7.70 -3.07
CA ALA A 128 21.47 -6.93 -2.66
C ALA A 128 22.57 -6.93 -3.73
N ALA A 129 22.65 -7.98 -4.55
CA ALA A 129 23.56 -8.07 -5.68
C ALA A 129 23.08 -7.23 -6.89
N THR A 130 21.78 -6.96 -7.00
CA THR A 130 21.23 -6.13 -8.08
C THR A 130 21.56 -4.64 -7.88
N PRO A 131 22.04 -3.92 -8.92
CA PRO A 131 22.22 -2.47 -8.84
C PRO A 131 20.91 -1.76 -8.46
N LYS A 132 20.96 -0.85 -7.48
CA LYS A 132 19.78 -0.08 -7.07
C LYS A 132 19.34 0.80 -8.24
N LYS A 133 18.09 0.63 -8.69
CA LYS A 133 17.45 1.59 -9.61
C LYS A 133 17.59 3.00 -9.04
N GLU A 134 17.98 3.95 -9.90
CA GLU A 134 18.04 5.36 -9.54
C GLU A 134 16.71 5.77 -8.91
N LYS A 135 16.79 6.35 -7.71
CA LYS A 135 15.59 6.86 -7.05
C LYS A 135 15.08 8.03 -7.87
N LYS A 136 13.77 8.09 -8.11
CA LYS A 136 13.14 9.28 -8.67
C LYS A 136 13.57 10.49 -7.83
N GLU A 137 14.14 11.49 -8.50
CA GLU A 137 14.57 12.72 -7.82
C GLU A 137 13.38 13.40 -7.14
N ALA A 138 13.65 14.11 -6.05
CA ALA A 138 12.64 14.92 -5.39
C ALA A 138 12.11 16.00 -6.35
N VAL A 139 10.86 16.42 -6.14
CA VAL A 139 10.37 17.64 -6.78
C VAL A 139 11.10 18.82 -6.13
N HIS A 140 11.74 19.66 -6.94
CA HIS A 140 12.52 20.82 -6.51
C HIS A 140 11.78 22.11 -6.82
N LEU A 141 12.14 23.21 -6.15
CA LEU A 141 11.57 24.54 -6.39
C LEU A 141 11.62 24.97 -7.86
N ARG A 142 12.70 24.61 -8.59
CA ARG A 142 12.81 24.89 -10.04
C ARG A 142 11.65 24.31 -10.86
N HIS A 143 11.09 23.18 -10.45
CA HIS A 143 9.93 22.58 -11.12
C HIS A 143 8.67 23.40 -10.85
N LEU A 144 8.52 23.97 -9.65
CA LEU A 144 7.41 24.87 -9.33
C LEU A 144 7.52 26.20 -10.07
N PHE A 145 8.71 26.78 -10.16
CA PHE A 145 8.93 28.00 -10.96
C PHE A 145 8.53 27.79 -12.41
N PHE A 146 8.99 26.68 -13.01
CA PHE A 146 8.60 26.31 -14.37
C PHE A 146 7.07 26.18 -14.52
N LEU A 147 6.40 25.50 -13.58
CA LEU A 147 4.93 25.39 -13.62
C LEU A 147 4.25 26.74 -13.48
N ALA A 148 4.76 27.63 -12.62
CA ALA A 148 4.20 28.96 -12.44
C ALA A 148 4.31 29.80 -13.73
N GLU A 149 5.49 29.81 -14.37
CA GLU A 149 5.70 30.52 -15.63
C GLU A 149 4.76 30.04 -16.75
N GLN A 150 4.45 28.75 -16.79
CA GLN A 150 3.59 28.19 -17.84
C GLN A 150 2.09 28.33 -17.55
N LEU A 151 1.67 28.33 -16.28
CA LEU A 151 0.26 28.15 -15.92
C LEU A 151 -0.42 29.38 -15.29
N ILE A 152 0.34 30.38 -14.83
CA ILE A 152 -0.23 31.51 -14.08
C ILE A 152 -1.15 32.40 -14.91
N GLU A 153 -0.85 32.59 -16.20
CA GLU A 153 -1.67 33.35 -17.16
C GLU A 153 -2.62 32.45 -17.98
N GLY A 154 -2.69 31.16 -17.62
CA GLY A 154 -3.50 30.18 -18.34
C GLY A 154 -5.00 30.24 -18.05
N THR A 155 -5.68 29.23 -18.59
CA THR A 155 -7.08 28.91 -18.34
C THR A 155 -7.36 28.71 -16.83
N ALA A 156 -8.65 28.71 -16.47
CA ALA A 156 -9.04 28.41 -15.09
C ALA A 156 -8.58 27.01 -14.63
N GLU A 157 -8.52 26.05 -15.55
CA GLU A 157 -8.00 24.70 -15.26
C GLU A 157 -6.49 24.72 -15.01
N GLU A 158 -5.71 25.41 -15.85
CA GLU A 158 -4.26 25.52 -15.69
C GLU A 158 -3.89 26.22 -14.37
N ARG A 159 -4.60 27.29 -14.01
CA ARG A 159 -4.44 27.96 -12.72
C ARG A 159 -4.79 27.04 -11.55
N ALA A 160 -5.87 26.26 -11.65
CA ALA A 160 -6.22 25.27 -10.63
C ALA A 160 -5.16 24.15 -10.50
N VAL A 161 -4.51 23.75 -11.60
CA VAL A 161 -3.39 22.79 -11.58
C VAL A 161 -2.18 23.39 -10.87
N LEU A 162 -1.87 24.67 -11.11
CA LEU A 162 -0.80 25.38 -10.42
C LEU A 162 -1.08 25.47 -8.91
N ASP A 163 -2.28 25.89 -8.52
CA ASP A 163 -2.70 25.96 -7.12
C ASP A 163 -2.59 24.59 -6.44
N LEU A 164 -3.05 23.53 -7.11
CA LEU A 164 -2.93 22.16 -6.61
C LEU A 164 -1.46 21.74 -6.42
N ALA A 165 -0.56 22.10 -7.35
CA ALA A 165 0.86 21.79 -7.25
C ALA A 165 1.51 22.53 -6.06
N LEU A 166 1.17 23.80 -5.86
CA LEU A 166 1.64 24.60 -4.73
C LEU A 166 1.16 24.03 -3.40
N VAL A 167 -0.14 23.72 -3.29
CA VAL A 167 -0.72 23.11 -2.09
C VAL A 167 -0.11 21.73 -1.80
N ALA A 168 0.10 20.90 -2.82
CA ALA A 168 0.73 19.59 -2.65
C ALA A 168 2.18 19.71 -2.17
N PHE A 169 2.95 20.61 -2.76
CA PHE A 169 4.36 20.81 -2.43
C PHE A 169 4.54 21.37 -1.01
N TRP A 170 3.89 22.49 -0.69
CA TRP A 170 4.03 23.16 0.59
C TRP A 170 3.25 22.48 1.72
N GLY A 171 2.10 21.89 1.40
CA GLY A 171 1.32 21.08 2.33
C GLY A 171 1.89 19.69 2.58
N MET A 172 2.99 19.32 1.91
CA MET A 172 3.60 17.98 1.95
C MET A 172 2.57 16.86 1.74
N ALA A 173 1.58 17.13 0.90
CA ALA A 173 0.45 16.25 0.63
C ALA A 173 0.66 15.51 -0.68
N ARG A 174 0.21 14.25 -0.75
CA ARG A 174 0.22 13.55 -2.04
C ARG A 174 -0.91 14.10 -2.92
N LEU A 175 -0.68 14.22 -4.22
CA LEU A 175 -1.74 14.61 -5.17
C LEU A 175 -3.00 13.74 -5.00
N ALA A 176 -2.84 12.42 -4.81
CA ALA A 176 -3.95 11.50 -4.59
C ALA A 176 -4.73 11.71 -3.26
N GLU A 177 -4.20 12.50 -2.32
CA GLU A 177 -4.88 12.91 -1.09
C GLU A 177 -5.72 14.19 -1.32
N LEU A 178 -5.28 15.04 -2.25
CA LEU A 178 -5.95 16.30 -2.63
C LEU A 178 -6.96 16.12 -3.78
N THR A 179 -6.85 15.05 -4.56
CA THR A 179 -7.68 14.81 -5.74
C THR A 179 -8.53 13.53 -5.64
N TYR A 180 -9.52 13.44 -6.53
CA TYR A 180 -10.42 12.31 -6.68
C TYR A 180 -9.95 11.37 -7.81
N GLU A 181 -10.20 10.07 -7.66
CA GLU A 181 -9.84 9.07 -8.69
C GLU A 181 -10.75 9.15 -9.93
N SER A 182 -11.91 9.79 -9.83
CA SER A 182 -12.91 9.87 -10.89
C SER A 182 -13.61 11.23 -10.84
N LYS A 183 -14.01 11.74 -12.02
CA LYS A 183 -14.70 13.02 -12.16
C LYS A 183 -16.09 13.02 -11.50
N GLU A 184 -16.75 11.86 -11.53
CA GLU A 184 -18.09 11.65 -10.98
C GLU A 184 -18.13 10.36 -10.17
N GLY A 185 -19.06 10.28 -9.21
CA GLY A 185 -19.32 9.07 -8.43
C GLY A 185 -19.48 9.31 -6.93
N PRO A 186 -19.77 8.25 -6.16
CA PRO A 186 -19.95 8.34 -4.73
C PRO A 186 -18.62 8.68 -4.03
N LEU A 187 -18.63 9.75 -3.22
CA LEU A 187 -17.46 10.20 -2.47
C LEU A 187 -17.26 9.37 -1.22
N ASP A 188 -16.04 8.87 -1.01
CA ASP A 188 -15.62 8.31 0.26
C ASP A 188 -15.31 9.45 1.25
N LYS A 189 -16.34 9.83 2.01
CA LYS A 189 -16.30 10.91 3.00
C LYS A 189 -15.24 10.72 4.10
N SER A 190 -14.75 9.50 4.29
CA SER A 190 -13.80 9.18 5.35
C SER A 190 -12.34 9.39 4.93
N MET A 191 -12.04 9.35 3.63
CA MET A 191 -10.67 9.36 3.11
C MET A 191 -10.33 10.54 2.21
N LYS A 192 -11.33 11.28 1.70
CA LYS A 192 -11.13 12.34 0.70
C LYS A 192 -11.46 13.73 1.22
N LEU A 193 -10.81 14.74 0.64
CA LEU A 193 -10.98 16.16 0.98
C LEU A 193 -12.34 16.69 0.51
N LEU A 194 -13.30 16.84 1.42
CA LEU A 194 -14.62 17.39 1.12
C LEU A 194 -14.63 18.92 1.11
N THR A 195 -15.65 19.54 0.50
CA THR A 195 -15.87 20.99 0.62
C THR A 195 -16.07 21.42 2.08
N SER A 196 -16.68 20.57 2.92
CA SER A 196 -16.76 20.76 4.37
C SER A 196 -15.44 20.61 5.12
N ASN A 197 -14.34 20.28 4.42
CA ASN A 197 -12.99 20.25 4.96
C ASN A 197 -12.15 21.46 4.56
N VAL A 198 -12.77 22.43 3.89
CA VAL A 198 -12.18 23.71 3.55
C VAL A 198 -12.77 24.76 4.49
N SER A 199 -11.91 25.47 5.22
CA SER A 199 -12.30 26.64 6.00
C SER A 199 -11.66 27.88 5.41
N THR A 200 -12.48 28.87 5.11
CA THR A 200 -12.08 30.21 4.63
C THR A 200 -12.50 31.29 5.64
N ALA A 201 -12.54 30.92 6.92
CA ALA A 201 -12.98 31.83 7.99
C ALA A 201 -12.06 33.05 8.14
N ASP A 202 -10.79 32.90 7.77
CA ASP A 202 -9.82 33.99 7.68
C ASP A 202 -9.71 34.43 6.20
N PRO A 203 -9.94 35.73 5.88
CA PRO A 203 -9.76 36.26 4.52
C PRO A 203 -8.36 36.02 3.92
N ASN A 204 -7.34 35.88 4.78
CA ASN A 204 -5.96 35.69 4.37
C ASN A 204 -5.51 34.21 4.40
N GLN A 205 -6.38 33.29 4.85
CA GLN A 205 -6.00 31.89 5.02
C GLN A 205 -7.13 30.94 4.61
N THR A 206 -6.79 29.99 3.75
CA THR A 206 -7.63 28.81 3.49
C THR A 206 -7.02 27.60 4.17
N VAL A 207 -7.78 26.95 5.05
CA VAL A 207 -7.35 25.74 5.77
C VAL A 207 -7.99 24.52 5.15
N LEU A 208 -7.16 23.56 4.74
CA LEU A 208 -7.57 22.27 4.18
C LEU A 208 -7.32 21.15 5.20
N THR A 209 -8.36 20.44 5.63
CA THR A 209 -8.25 19.35 6.61
C THR A 209 -8.23 17.98 5.94
N LEU A 210 -7.10 17.28 6.01
CA LEU A 210 -6.94 15.92 5.47
C LEU A 210 -7.13 14.87 6.57
N ARG A 211 -8.18 14.04 6.45
CA ARG A 211 -8.58 13.07 7.50
C ARG A 211 -7.73 11.79 7.57
N SER A 212 -6.87 11.52 6.58
CA SER A 212 -6.07 10.29 6.51
C SER A 212 -4.72 10.49 5.81
N ALA A 213 -4.19 11.71 5.82
CA ALA A 213 -2.88 11.99 5.24
C ALA A 213 -1.80 11.21 5.98
N LYS A 214 -0.93 10.52 5.23
CA LYS A 214 0.29 9.94 5.81
C LYS A 214 1.42 10.93 5.61
N THR A 215 1.47 11.95 6.45
CA THR A 215 2.63 12.85 6.52
C THR A 215 3.78 12.11 7.18
N ARG A 216 5.01 12.45 6.77
CA ARG A 216 6.21 11.98 7.48
C ARG A 216 6.15 12.62 8.87
N THR A 217 6.24 11.83 9.93
CA THR A 217 6.44 12.41 11.27
C THR A 217 7.68 13.31 11.21
N PRO A 218 7.61 14.55 11.74
CA PRO A 218 8.80 15.35 11.90
C PRO A 218 9.80 14.52 12.71
N LYS A 219 11.03 14.39 12.20
CA LYS A 219 12.10 13.84 13.03
C LYS A 219 12.27 14.83 14.19
N PRO A 220 12.26 14.37 15.46
CA PRO A 220 12.69 15.23 16.53
C PRO A 220 14.09 15.71 16.19
N ASP A 221 14.21 17.02 16.12
CA ASP A 221 15.41 17.82 16.14
C ASP A 221 16.36 17.26 17.21
N ALA A 222 17.57 16.91 16.78
CA ALA A 222 18.63 16.36 17.61
C ALA A 222 19.27 17.46 18.49
N SER A 223 18.43 18.23 19.19
CA SER A 223 18.83 19.32 20.08
C SER A 223 17.86 19.48 21.26
N SER A 224 17.41 18.38 21.83
CA SER A 224 16.99 18.35 23.24
C SER A 224 17.59 17.12 23.91
N GLU A 225 18.80 17.30 24.42
CA GLU A 225 19.38 16.42 25.44
C GLU A 225 18.49 16.41 26.69
N ASP A 226 18.51 15.24 27.34
CA ASP A 226 18.27 15.01 28.75
C ASP A 226 16.86 15.27 29.32
N PHE A 227 16.06 14.20 29.36
CA PHE A 227 15.39 13.81 30.60
C PHE A 227 15.18 12.28 30.59
N TYR A 228 16.09 11.55 31.23
CA TYR A 228 15.83 10.17 31.65
C TYR A 228 14.68 10.16 32.67
N PRO A 229 13.66 9.29 32.53
CA PRO A 229 12.70 9.10 33.62
C PRO A 229 13.39 8.35 34.76
N VAL A 230 13.45 9.02 35.90
CA VAL A 230 13.83 8.49 37.21
C VAL A 230 12.99 7.24 37.52
N GLN A 231 13.68 6.19 37.97
CA GLN A 231 13.06 5.00 38.56
C GLN A 231 12.27 5.41 39.80
N ASP A 232 10.94 5.27 39.77
CA ASP A 232 10.12 5.44 40.96
C ASP A 232 10.12 4.15 41.78
N MET A 233 10.96 4.13 42.82
CA MET A 233 10.91 3.16 43.90
C MET A 233 9.79 3.53 44.89
N GLY A 234 8.71 2.77 44.84
CA GLY A 234 8.00 2.27 46.02
C GLY A 234 7.36 3.28 46.99
N THR A 235 6.02 3.23 47.05
CA THR A 235 5.29 3.27 48.33
C THR A 235 4.00 2.44 48.20
N ARG A 236 4.00 1.23 48.77
CA ARG A 236 2.76 0.54 49.17
C ARG A 236 2.44 0.98 50.59
N GLY A 237 1.43 1.83 50.72
CA GLY A 237 0.77 2.14 52.00
C GLY A 237 -0.25 1.07 52.35
N PHE A 238 -0.27 0.73 53.63
CA PHE A 238 -1.15 -0.24 54.29
C PHE A 238 -2.63 0.15 54.21
N SER A 239 -3.49 -0.86 54.06
CA SER A 239 -4.68 -1.11 54.89
C SER A 239 -4.96 -2.61 54.87
#